data_AF-A0A7V2Y1W6-F1
#
_entry.id   AF-A0A7V2Y1W6-F1
#
_cell.length_a   1.000
_cell.length_b   1.000
_cell.length_c   1.000
_cell.angle_alpha   90.00
_cell.angle_beta   90.00
_cell.angle_gamma   90.00
#
_symmetry.space_group_name_H-M   'P 1'
#
loop_
_entity.id
_entity.type
_entity.pdbx_description
1 polymer ?
#
loop_
_entity_poly.entity_id
_entity_poly.type
_entity_poly.pdbx_seq_one_letter_code
_entity_poly.pdbx_strand_id
1 'polypeptide(L)'
;MGRYNTLMMDDGYVNYFQILKIAPDAKPGEVRNAYKQLMKDLVMEIARVEITGERRDRYLLEMAKLNASFYILRENDTREAYWAARTELIALEEAWRNAVESGEANVDAARRAYDAKLRHFLSRYVEEAMLEAGRDKGCVEASNWDAAHERHASRILRHYRQSLYQRILERLPYWEVTPPRIDWDERKRVVAAILAGETC
;
A
#
# COMPACT_ATOMS: atom_id res chain seq x y z
N MET A 1 -30.38 4.54 -2.94
CA MET A 1 -29.35 5.03 -1.97
C MET A 1 -28.62 3.80 -1.45
N GLY A 2 -27.33 3.60 -1.60
CA GLY A 2 -26.31 4.20 -2.45
C GLY A 2 -25.46 3.04 -2.97
N ARG A 3 -25.00 3.15 -4.22
CA ARG A 3 -24.16 2.13 -4.85
C ARG A 3 -22.82 2.10 -4.10
N TYR A 4 -22.63 1.10 -3.24
CA TYR A 4 -21.31 0.62 -2.88
C TYR A 4 -20.74 -0.03 -4.14
N ASN A 5 -20.20 0.81 -5.02
CA ASN A 5 -19.47 0.33 -6.18
C ASN A 5 -18.18 -0.31 -5.62
N THR A 6 -18.24 -1.63 -5.47
CA THR A 6 -17.19 -2.58 -5.82
C THR A 6 -15.77 -2.00 -5.71
N LEU A 7 -15.04 -2.27 -4.63
CA LEU A 7 -14.16 -3.45 -4.59
C LEU A 7 -13.18 -3.54 -5.80
N MET A 8 -12.67 -2.42 -6.30
CA MET A 8 -11.26 -2.38 -6.69
C MET A 8 -10.48 -2.44 -5.38
N MET A 9 -10.07 -3.65 -5.01
CA MET A 9 -9.34 -3.89 -3.78
C MET A 9 -8.15 -2.92 -3.72
N ASP A 10 -8.09 -2.17 -2.63
CA ASP A 10 -7.02 -1.25 -2.22
C ASP A 10 -5.73 -2.02 -1.87
N ASP A 11 -5.50 -3.14 -2.57
CA ASP A 11 -4.69 -4.26 -2.17
C ASP A 11 -3.21 -3.91 -2.34
N GLY A 12 -2.65 -3.32 -1.30
CA GLY A 12 -1.24 -2.92 -1.23
C GLY A 12 -1.02 -1.54 -0.61
N TYR A 13 -1.97 -0.60 -0.75
CA TYR A 13 -1.84 0.72 -0.12
C TYR A 13 -2.29 0.66 1.32
N VAL A 14 -1.32 0.63 2.24
CA VAL A 14 -1.60 0.65 3.67
C VAL A 14 -2.65 1.72 4.01
N ASN A 15 -3.75 1.26 4.61
CA ASN A 15 -4.87 2.10 5.00
C ASN A 15 -5.00 2.08 6.53
N TYR A 16 -4.52 3.14 7.18
CA TYR A 16 -4.46 3.21 8.63
C TYR A 16 -5.85 3.34 9.29
N PHE A 17 -6.83 3.88 8.57
CA PHE A 17 -8.22 3.90 9.05
C PHE A 17 -8.80 2.48 9.06
N GLN A 18 -8.53 1.68 8.02
CA GLN A 18 -8.96 0.28 7.96
C GLN A 18 -8.26 -0.58 9.02
N ILE A 19 -6.97 -0.36 9.27
CA ILE A 19 -6.21 -1.07 10.34
C ILE A 19 -6.86 -0.80 11.71
N LEU A 20 -7.24 0.44 11.99
CA LEU A 20 -7.94 0.80 13.23
C LEU A 20 -9.45 0.48 13.20
N LYS A 21 -9.98 0.00 12.07
CA LYS A 21 -11.41 -0.31 11.89
C LYS A 21 -12.31 0.91 12.16
N ILE A 22 -11.87 2.08 11.70
CA ILE A 22 -12.58 3.35 11.86
C ILE A 22 -12.86 4.00 10.50
N ALA A 23 -13.80 4.94 10.48
CA ALA A 23 -14.10 5.73 9.29
C ALA A 23 -13.01 6.81 9.04
N PRO A 24 -12.79 7.24 7.78
CA PRO A 24 -11.80 8.29 7.45
C PRO A 24 -12.07 9.65 8.12
N ASP A 25 -13.31 9.94 8.50
CA ASP A 25 -13.74 11.16 9.18
C ASP A 25 -13.74 11.05 10.71
N ALA A 26 -13.24 9.94 11.26
CA ALA A 26 -13.19 9.69 12.70
C ALA A 26 -12.40 10.77 13.45
N LYS A 27 -12.93 11.18 14.60
CA LYS A 27 -12.31 12.20 15.46
C LYS A 27 -11.06 11.64 16.16
N PRO A 28 -10.08 12.48 16.55
CA PRO A 28 -8.88 12.03 17.27
C PRO A 28 -9.15 11.16 18.52
N GLY A 29 -10.25 11.41 19.23
CA GLY A 29 -10.68 10.58 20.36
C GLY A 29 -11.04 9.14 19.96
N GLU A 30 -11.68 8.96 18.80
CA GLU A 30 -12.05 7.64 18.28
C GLU A 30 -10.80 6.86 17.84
N VAL A 31 -9.84 7.54 17.18
CA VAL A 31 -8.52 6.96 16.84
C VAL A 31 -7.84 6.41 18.10
N ARG A 32 -7.79 7.21 19.16
CA ARG A 32 -7.17 6.82 20.44
C ARG A 32 -7.86 5.61 21.07
N ASN A 33 -9.20 5.60 21.08
CA ASN A 33 -9.97 4.52 21.68
C ASN A 33 -9.81 3.21 20.89
N ALA A 34 -9.91 3.27 19.56
CA ALA A 34 -9.72 2.12 18.68
C ALA A 34 -8.32 1.53 18.82
N TYR A 35 -7.28 2.38 18.81
CA TYR A 35 -5.91 1.93 18.99
C TYR A 35 -5.70 1.21 20.33
N LYS A 36 -6.12 1.82 21.44
CA LYS A 36 -5.95 1.22 22.78
C LYS A 36 -6.63 -0.14 22.89
N GLN A 37 -7.83 -0.27 22.33
CA GLN A 37 -8.57 -1.54 22.33
C GLN A 37 -7.84 -2.61 21.51
N LEU A 38 -7.51 -2.31 20.25
CA LEU A 38 -6.86 -3.27 19.34
C LEU A 38 -5.47 -3.68 19.83
N MET A 39 -4.68 -2.73 20.35
CA MET A 39 -3.36 -3.02 20.90
C MET A 39 -3.45 -3.91 22.15
N LYS A 40 -4.39 -3.62 23.06
CA LYS A 40 -4.61 -4.46 24.24
C LYS A 40 -4.98 -5.89 23.84
N ASP A 41 -5.90 -6.05 22.89
CA ASP A 41 -6.34 -7.36 22.42
C ASP A 41 -5.17 -8.14 21.80
N LEU A 42 -4.34 -7.46 20.98
CA LEU A 42 -3.15 -8.05 20.37
C LEU A 42 -2.11 -8.48 21.43
N VAL A 43 -1.80 -7.63 22.41
CA VAL A 43 -0.84 -7.96 23.49
C VAL A 43 -1.35 -9.14 24.32
N MET A 44 -2.66 -9.19 24.59
CA MET A 44 -3.28 -10.32 25.29
C MET A 44 -3.22 -11.62 24.48
N GLU A 45 -3.38 -11.55 23.15
CA GLU A 45 -3.23 -12.70 22.26
C GLU A 45 -1.79 -13.22 22.29
N ILE A 46 -0.80 -12.34 22.14
CA ILE A 46 0.64 -12.68 22.20
C ILE A 46 0.97 -13.41 23.50
N ALA A 47 0.45 -12.94 24.64
CA ALA A 47 0.71 -13.55 25.95
C ALA A 47 0.11 -14.95 26.13
N ARG A 48 -0.90 -15.33 25.33
CA ARG A 48 -1.65 -16.59 25.47
C ARG A 48 -1.19 -17.70 24.54
N VAL A 49 -0.39 -17.37 23.52
CA VAL A 49 0.02 -18.33 22.50
C VAL A 49 1.50 -18.67 22.63
N GLU A 50 1.86 -19.89 22.23
CA GLU A 50 3.26 -20.23 22.02
C GLU A 50 3.82 -19.42 20.85
N ILE A 51 4.92 -18.71 21.12
CA ILE A 51 5.57 -17.82 20.16
C ILE A 51 6.61 -18.59 19.35
N THR A 52 6.20 -19.02 18.15
CA THR A 52 7.12 -19.44 17.10
C THR A 52 7.78 -18.22 16.44
N GLY A 53 8.88 -18.42 15.68
CA GLY A 53 9.54 -17.34 14.95
C GLY A 53 8.61 -16.62 13.96
N GLU A 54 7.82 -17.38 13.19
CA GLU A 54 6.85 -16.83 12.24
C GLU A 54 5.74 -16.03 12.93
N ARG A 55 5.19 -16.55 14.04
CA ARG A 55 4.17 -15.83 14.82
C ARG A 55 4.74 -14.54 15.40
N ARG A 56 5.98 -14.55 15.87
CA ARG A 56 6.68 -13.36 16.36
C ARG A 56 6.78 -12.30 15.27
N ASP A 57 7.27 -12.66 14.08
CA ASP A 57 7.44 -11.71 12.98
C ASP A 57 6.09 -11.11 12.55
N ARG A 58 5.03 -11.94 12.50
CA ARG A 58 3.65 -11.48 12.26
C ARG A 58 3.17 -10.51 13.33
N TYR A 59 3.31 -10.85 14.60
CA TYR A 59 2.84 -9.99 15.70
C TYR A 59 3.60 -8.67 15.77
N LEU A 60 4.91 -8.68 15.54
CA LEU A 60 5.71 -7.46 15.44
C LEU A 60 5.21 -6.55 14.33
N LEU A 61 4.85 -7.12 13.17
CA LEU A 61 4.26 -6.36 12.07
C LEU A 61 2.89 -5.79 12.44
N GLU A 62 2.01 -6.56 13.07
CA GLU A 62 0.69 -6.06 13.50
C GLU A 62 0.79 -4.96 14.57
N MET A 63 1.71 -5.11 15.54
CA MET A 63 2.00 -4.05 16.51
C MET A 63 2.51 -2.78 15.83
N ALA A 64 3.45 -2.92 14.88
CA ALA A 64 4.00 -1.79 14.13
C ALA A 64 2.92 -1.07 13.31
N LYS A 65 2.01 -1.81 12.67
CA LYS A 65 0.86 -1.24 11.96
C LYS A 65 -0.07 -0.46 12.88
N LEU A 66 -0.42 -1.02 14.04
CA LEU A 66 -1.28 -0.33 15.01
C LEU A 66 -0.59 0.93 15.56
N ASN A 67 0.69 0.84 15.90
CA ASN A 67 1.49 1.98 16.36
C ASN A 67 1.53 3.09 15.30
N ALA A 68 1.87 2.77 14.05
CA ALA A 68 1.86 3.76 12.97
C ALA A 68 0.46 4.35 12.72
N SER A 69 -0.59 3.54 12.82
CA SER A 69 -1.96 4.04 12.67
C SER A 69 -2.27 5.11 13.70
N PHE A 70 -1.95 4.85 14.98
CA PHE A 70 -2.16 5.83 16.03
C PHE A 70 -1.25 7.04 15.87
N TYR A 71 0.04 6.82 15.61
CA TYR A 71 1.04 7.88 15.43
C TYR A 71 0.65 8.85 14.30
N ILE A 72 0.25 8.33 13.14
CA ILE A 72 -0.11 9.14 11.96
C ILE A 72 -1.47 9.81 12.14
N LEU A 73 -2.47 9.08 12.65
CA LEU A 73 -3.86 9.54 12.62
C LEU A 73 -4.25 10.40 13.82
N ARG A 74 -3.48 10.43 14.92
CA ARG A 74 -3.89 11.18 16.13
C ARG A 74 -3.78 12.70 15.97
N GLU A 75 -2.83 13.19 15.17
CA GLU A 75 -2.65 14.62 14.87
C GLU A 75 -3.22 14.94 13.49
N ASN A 76 -3.86 16.11 13.34
CA ASN A 76 -4.51 16.48 12.09
C ASN A 76 -3.52 16.67 10.94
N ASP A 77 -2.40 17.36 11.18
CA ASP A 77 -1.42 17.67 10.13
C ASP A 77 -0.82 16.40 9.52
N THR A 78 -0.40 15.44 10.37
CA THR A 78 0.16 14.16 9.91
C THR A 78 -0.88 13.30 9.22
N ARG A 79 -2.12 13.32 9.72
CA ARG A 79 -3.26 12.62 9.12
C ARG A 79 -3.57 13.16 7.73
N GLU A 80 -3.67 14.48 7.59
CA GLU A 80 -3.97 15.15 6.33
C GLU A 80 -2.86 14.90 5.31
N ALA A 81 -1.59 15.04 5.71
CA ALA A 81 -0.45 14.74 4.85
C ALA A 81 -0.46 13.28 4.35
N TYR A 82 -0.70 12.33 5.26
CA TYR A 82 -0.84 10.91 4.91
C TYR A 82 -1.99 10.67 3.92
N TRP A 83 -3.15 11.24 4.21
CA TRP A 83 -4.34 11.01 3.40
C TRP A 83 -4.22 11.64 2.01
N ALA A 84 -3.62 12.83 1.92
CA ALA A 84 -3.31 13.49 0.66
C ALA A 84 -2.31 12.64 -0.16
N ALA A 85 -1.21 12.18 0.45
CA ALA A 85 -0.22 11.36 -0.23
C ALA A 85 -0.80 10.04 -0.76
N ARG A 86 -1.70 9.43 0.02
CA ARG A 86 -2.41 8.21 -0.37
C ARG A 86 -3.38 8.46 -1.53
N THR A 87 -4.15 9.53 -1.45
CA THR A 87 -5.13 9.91 -2.49
C THR A 87 -4.43 10.23 -3.80
N GLU A 88 -3.33 10.98 -3.75
CA GLU A 88 -2.51 11.29 -4.92
C GLU A 88 -1.91 10.03 -5.56
N LEU A 89 -1.42 9.09 -4.75
CA LEU A 89 -0.87 7.83 -5.25
C LEU A 89 -1.91 6.99 -6.01
N ILE A 90 -3.13 6.89 -5.47
CA ILE A 90 -4.25 6.21 -6.12
C ILE A 90 -4.61 6.91 -7.44
N ALA A 91 -4.65 8.24 -7.45
CA ALA A 91 -4.93 9.02 -8.65
C ALA A 91 -3.86 8.82 -9.73
N LEU A 92 -2.58 8.74 -9.36
CA LEU A 92 -1.48 8.44 -10.29
C LEU A 92 -1.58 7.03 -10.87
N GLU A 93 -2.00 6.04 -10.08
CA GLU A 93 -2.27 4.69 -10.59
C GLU A 93 -3.37 4.71 -11.64
N GLU A 94 -4.49 5.36 -11.33
CA GLU A 94 -5.63 5.47 -12.24
C GLU A 94 -5.24 6.21 -13.53
N ALA A 95 -4.50 7.31 -13.42
CA ALA A 95 -3.98 8.05 -14.56
C ALA A 95 -3.07 7.19 -15.46
N TRP A 96 -2.19 6.38 -14.87
CA TRP A 96 -1.35 5.46 -15.63
C TRP A 96 -2.18 4.39 -16.34
N ARG A 97 -3.13 3.74 -15.65
CA ARG A 97 -4.04 2.75 -16.25
C ARG A 97 -4.81 3.34 -17.44
N ASN A 98 -5.36 4.55 -17.28
CA ASN A 98 -6.10 5.24 -18.34
C ASN A 98 -5.21 5.59 -19.54
N ALA A 99 -3.97 6.03 -19.31
CA ALA A 99 -3.02 6.33 -20.38
C ALA A 99 -2.67 5.06 -21.20
N VAL A 100 -2.53 3.91 -20.52
CA VAL A 100 -2.30 2.61 -21.17
C VAL A 100 -3.50 2.21 -22.04
N GLU A 101 -4.71 2.31 -21.49
CA GLU A 101 -5.95 1.94 -22.20
C GLU A 101 -6.22 2.86 -23.40
N SER A 102 -5.90 4.14 -23.28
CA SER A 102 -6.13 5.14 -24.32
C SER A 102 -5.03 5.19 -25.39
N GLY A 103 -3.94 4.45 -25.19
CA GLY A 103 -2.79 4.44 -26.10
C GLY A 103 -2.06 5.78 -26.18
N GLU A 104 -2.07 6.57 -25.10
CA GLU A 104 -1.42 7.88 -25.08
C GLU A 104 0.11 7.77 -25.24
N ALA A 105 0.73 8.78 -25.85
CA ALA A 105 2.18 8.81 -26.03
C ALA A 105 2.97 8.96 -24.71
N ASN A 106 2.32 9.38 -23.63
CA ASN A 106 2.91 9.73 -22.33
C ASN A 106 2.90 8.57 -21.30
N VAL A 107 2.53 7.35 -21.69
CA VAL A 107 2.40 6.19 -20.79
C VAL A 107 3.64 5.97 -19.92
N ASP A 108 4.85 6.09 -20.48
CA ASP A 108 6.09 5.91 -19.71
C ASP A 108 6.30 7.01 -18.66
N ALA A 109 5.89 8.26 -18.96
CA ALA A 109 5.97 9.35 -18.00
C ALA A 109 5.00 9.13 -16.83
N ALA A 110 3.76 8.69 -17.11
CA ALA A 110 2.78 8.34 -16.09
C ALA A 110 3.27 7.19 -15.20
N ARG A 111 3.82 6.13 -15.81
CA ARG A 111 4.42 4.99 -15.10
C ARG A 111 5.54 5.41 -14.15
N ARG A 112 6.48 6.24 -14.62
CA ARG A 112 7.62 6.70 -13.79
C ARG A 112 7.17 7.59 -12.64
N ALA A 113 6.22 8.50 -12.89
CA ALA A 113 5.66 9.36 -11.85
C ALA A 113 4.98 8.53 -10.75
N TYR A 114 4.19 7.53 -11.16
CA TYR A 114 3.57 6.58 -10.26
C TYR A 114 4.61 5.77 -9.46
N ASP A 115 5.59 5.14 -10.12
CA ASP A 115 6.60 4.31 -9.44
C ASP A 115 7.41 5.11 -8.41
N ALA A 116 7.83 6.33 -8.77
CA ALA A 116 8.53 7.22 -7.86
C ALA A 116 7.67 7.55 -6.62
N LYS A 117 6.38 7.88 -6.82
CA LYS A 117 5.46 8.17 -5.72
C LYS A 117 5.21 6.94 -4.85
N LEU A 118 5.04 5.77 -5.45
CA LEU A 118 4.83 4.51 -4.76
C LEU A 118 6.00 4.17 -3.84
N ARG A 119 7.23 4.23 -4.37
CA ARG A 119 8.45 3.97 -3.58
C ARG A 119 8.59 4.94 -2.41
N HIS A 120 8.32 6.22 -2.66
CA HIS A 120 8.36 7.24 -1.61
C HIS A 120 7.29 6.98 -0.54
N PHE A 121 6.04 6.72 -0.94
CA PHE A 121 4.93 6.44 -0.02
C PHE A 121 5.23 5.22 0.87
N LEU A 122 5.73 4.13 0.28
CA LEU A 122 6.10 2.92 1.01
C LEU A 122 7.30 3.16 1.96
N SER A 123 8.31 3.94 1.56
CA SER A 123 9.39 4.32 2.48
C SER A 123 8.85 5.10 3.67
N ARG A 124 8.12 6.19 3.40
CA ARG A 124 7.68 7.13 4.43
C ARG A 124 6.65 6.52 5.37
N TYR A 125 5.61 5.90 4.81
CA TYR A 125 4.45 5.50 5.60
C TYR A 125 4.48 4.04 6.03
N VAL A 126 5.25 3.15 5.40
CA VAL A 126 5.32 1.73 5.82
C VAL A 126 6.58 1.42 6.62
N GLU A 127 7.71 2.05 6.32
CA GLU A 127 8.96 1.78 7.05
C GLU A 127 9.25 2.85 8.09
N GLU A 128 9.44 4.10 7.67
CA GLU A 128 9.88 5.19 8.56
C GLU A 128 8.84 5.47 9.63
N ALA A 129 7.58 5.71 9.26
CA ALA A 129 6.53 6.02 10.23
C ALA A 129 6.27 4.86 11.22
N MET A 130 6.44 3.61 10.80
CA MET A 130 6.32 2.45 11.71
C MET A 130 7.47 2.38 12.71
N LEU A 131 8.70 2.71 12.30
CA LEU A 131 9.85 2.81 13.20
C LEU A 131 9.75 4.02 14.14
N GLU A 132 9.33 5.18 13.62
CA GLU A 132 9.09 6.40 14.41
C GLU A 132 8.01 6.17 15.46
N ALA A 133 6.91 5.51 15.09
CA ALA A 133 5.83 5.17 16.01
C ALA A 133 6.30 4.24 17.14
N GLY A 134 7.25 3.34 16.88
CA GLY A 134 7.85 2.49 17.93
C GLY A 134 8.64 3.28 18.99
N ARG A 135 8.97 4.55 18.72
CA ARG A 135 9.69 5.45 19.66
C ARG A 135 8.76 6.51 20.27
N ASP A 136 7.52 6.59 19.82
CA ASP A 136 6.53 7.50 20.36
C ASP A 136 6.06 7.04 21.74
N LYS A 137 6.05 7.96 22.71
CA LYS A 137 5.69 7.66 24.11
C LYS A 137 4.30 7.02 24.23
N GLY A 138 3.31 7.55 23.52
CA GLY A 138 1.94 7.02 23.58
C GLY A 138 1.80 5.62 22.98
N CYS A 139 2.62 5.31 21.97
CA CYS A 139 2.67 3.98 21.37
C CYS A 139 3.41 2.99 22.29
N VAL A 140 4.58 3.39 22.82
CA VAL A 140 5.40 2.56 23.72
C VAL A 140 4.62 2.15 24.96
N GLU A 141 3.90 3.08 25.59
CA GLU A 141 3.09 2.80 26.79
C GLU A 141 2.00 1.76 26.55
N ALA A 142 1.37 1.75 25.38
CA ALA A 142 0.27 0.83 25.07
C ALA A 142 0.74 -0.52 24.53
N SER A 143 1.84 -0.53 23.79
CA SER A 143 2.35 -1.72 23.09
C SER A 143 3.46 -2.46 23.84
N ASN A 144 4.05 -1.86 24.88
CA ASN A 144 5.28 -2.33 25.53
C ASN A 144 6.45 -2.49 24.53
N TRP A 145 6.45 -1.68 23.47
CA TRP A 145 7.51 -1.68 22.48
C TRP A 145 8.84 -1.29 23.12
N ASP A 146 9.89 -2.07 22.85
CA ASP A 146 11.23 -1.87 23.41
C ASP A 146 12.34 -2.02 22.35
N ALA A 147 13.59 -1.89 22.79
CA ALA A 147 14.74 -2.00 21.91
C ALA A 147 14.89 -3.38 21.24
N ALA A 148 14.36 -4.46 21.83
CA ALA A 148 14.36 -5.78 21.20
C ALA A 148 13.35 -5.85 20.05
N HIS A 149 12.16 -5.28 20.23
CA HIS A 149 11.16 -5.14 19.16
C HIS A 149 11.75 -4.36 17.98
N GLU A 150 12.36 -3.21 18.25
CA GLU A 150 12.95 -2.35 17.22
C GLU A 150 14.03 -3.05 16.38
N ARG A 151 14.94 -3.79 17.04
CA ARG A 151 16.00 -4.56 16.33
C ARG A 151 15.44 -5.59 15.35
N HIS A 152 14.29 -6.18 15.67
CA HIS A 152 13.67 -7.20 14.81
C HIS A 152 12.75 -6.59 13.76
N ALA A 153 12.09 -5.47 14.08
CA ALA A 153 11.16 -4.78 13.21
C ALA A 153 11.80 -4.30 11.91
N SER A 154 13.01 -3.73 11.93
CA SER A 154 13.62 -3.15 10.72
C SER A 154 13.79 -4.14 9.55
N ARG A 155 14.04 -5.42 9.84
CA ARG A 155 14.09 -6.47 8.79
C ARG A 155 12.69 -6.78 8.29
N ILE A 156 11.74 -6.99 9.20
CA ILE A 156 10.34 -7.32 8.91
C ILE A 156 9.69 -6.22 8.06
N LEU A 157 9.88 -4.95 8.43
CA LEU A 157 9.32 -3.80 7.72
C LEU A 157 9.88 -3.67 6.31
N ARG A 158 11.19 -3.90 6.11
CA ARG A 158 11.78 -3.91 4.76
C ARG A 158 11.21 -5.02 3.88
N HIS A 159 11.04 -6.23 4.41
CA HIS A 159 10.39 -7.32 3.68
C HIS A 159 8.92 -7.02 3.40
N TYR A 160 8.19 -6.46 4.36
CA TYR A 160 6.80 -6.08 4.20
C TYR A 160 6.63 -4.99 3.14
N ARG A 161 7.44 -3.93 3.19
CA ARG A 161 7.51 -2.86 2.19
C ARG A 161 7.75 -3.42 0.78
N GLN A 162 8.73 -4.31 0.64
CA GLN A 162 9.04 -4.96 -0.64
C GLN A 162 7.89 -5.84 -1.13
N SER A 163 7.23 -6.56 -0.21
CA SER A 163 6.09 -7.43 -0.55
C SER A 163 4.88 -6.61 -1.01
N LEU A 164 4.61 -5.47 -0.36
CA LEU A 164 3.57 -4.54 -0.82
C LEU A 164 3.89 -3.97 -2.19
N TYR A 165 5.14 -3.54 -2.39
CA TYR A 165 5.58 -3.03 -3.69
C TYR A 165 5.35 -4.06 -4.81
N GLN A 166 5.74 -5.31 -4.62
CA GLN A 166 5.54 -6.37 -5.61
C GLN A 166 4.06 -6.65 -5.87
N ARG A 167 3.25 -6.80 -4.81
CA ARG A 167 1.79 -7.02 -4.96
C ARG A 167 1.10 -5.90 -5.74
N ILE A 168 1.53 -4.65 -5.52
CA ILE A 168 1.00 -3.49 -6.24
C ILE A 168 1.44 -3.51 -7.70
N LEU A 169 2.68 -3.90 -8.01
CA LEU A 169 3.12 -4.02 -9.39
C LEU A 169 2.40 -5.14 -10.14
N GLU A 170 2.26 -6.31 -9.51
CA GLU A 170 1.65 -7.51 -10.10
C GLU A 170 0.21 -7.28 -10.61
N ARG A 171 -0.53 -6.36 -9.99
CA ARG A 171 -1.90 -6.00 -10.42
C ARG A 171 -1.96 -4.97 -11.55
N LEU A 172 -0.82 -4.37 -11.93
CA LEU A 172 -0.79 -3.30 -12.92
C LEU A 172 -0.56 -3.87 -14.32
N PRO A 173 -1.29 -3.35 -15.33
CA PRO A 173 -1.10 -3.80 -16.70
C PRO A 173 0.31 -3.43 -17.16
N TYR A 174 1.01 -4.38 -17.81
CA TYR A 174 2.28 -4.11 -18.51
C TYR A 174 3.43 -3.61 -17.62
N TRP A 175 3.44 -3.98 -16.34
CA TRP A 175 4.48 -3.54 -15.40
C TRP A 175 5.88 -4.14 -15.71
N GLU A 176 5.94 -5.36 -16.27
CA GLU A 176 7.19 -5.99 -16.74
C GLU A 176 7.49 -5.75 -18.22
N VAL A 177 6.47 -5.48 -19.05
CA VAL A 177 6.58 -5.49 -20.51
C VAL A 177 5.73 -4.37 -21.09
N THR A 178 6.30 -3.51 -21.94
CA THR A 178 5.54 -2.51 -22.72
C THR A 178 4.35 -3.17 -23.42
N PRO A 179 3.15 -2.55 -23.44
CA PRO A 179 2.02 -3.09 -24.19
C PRO A 179 2.46 -3.37 -25.65
N PRO A 180 2.19 -4.56 -26.20
CA PRO A 180 2.53 -4.83 -27.59
C PRO A 180 1.77 -3.84 -28.46
N ARG A 181 2.51 -3.00 -29.19
CA ARG A 181 1.92 -2.08 -30.16
C ARG A 181 1.49 -2.90 -31.37
N ILE A 182 0.27 -3.43 -31.33
CA ILE A 182 -0.31 -4.19 -32.44
C ILE A 182 -0.82 -3.19 -33.48
N ASP A 183 -0.11 -3.06 -34.60
CA ASP A 183 -0.60 -2.35 -35.76
C ASP A 183 -1.62 -3.24 -36.49
N TRP A 184 -2.90 -2.98 -36.24
CA TRP A 184 -4.00 -3.73 -36.86
C TRP A 184 -4.13 -3.46 -38.36
N ASP A 185 -3.66 -2.31 -38.84
CA ASP A 185 -3.71 -1.96 -40.27
C ASP A 185 -2.56 -2.62 -41.03
N GLU A 186 -1.37 -2.73 -40.41
CA GLU A 186 -0.31 -3.63 -40.88
C GLU A 186 -0.81 -5.08 -40.94
N ARG A 187 -1.43 -5.59 -39.87
CA ARG A 187 -1.98 -6.95 -39.86
C ARG A 187 -3.03 -7.18 -40.94
N LYS A 188 -3.94 -6.23 -41.15
CA LYS A 188 -4.95 -6.31 -42.22
C LYS A 188 -4.30 -6.37 -43.60
N ARG A 189 -3.27 -5.53 -43.85
CA ARG A 189 -2.53 -5.53 -45.12
C ARG A 189 -1.79 -6.85 -45.34
N VAL A 190 -1.12 -7.38 -44.32
CA VAL A 190 -0.43 -8.67 -44.38
C VAL A 190 -1.40 -9.81 -44.64
N VAL A 191 -2.54 -9.86 -43.93
CA VAL A 191 -3.58 -10.87 -44.17
C VAL A 191 -4.16 -10.76 -45.58
N ALA A 192 -4.41 -9.55 -46.07
CA ALA A 192 -4.90 -9.34 -47.42
C ALA A 192 -3.90 -9.83 -48.49
N ALA A 193 -2.61 -9.56 -48.32
CA ALA A 193 -1.55 -10.04 -49.21
C ALA A 193 -1.46 -11.57 -49.22
N ILE A 194 -1.49 -12.21 -48.04
CA ILE A 194 -1.47 -13.68 -47.91
C ILE A 194 -2.70 -14.31 -48.58
N LEU A 195 -3.90 -13.74 -48.38
CA LEU A 195 -5.14 -14.22 -49.02
C LEU A 195 -5.16 -13.99 -50.54
N ALA A 196 -4.45 -12.97 -51.03
CA ALA A 196 -4.27 -12.71 -52.45
C ALA A 196 -3.23 -13.63 -53.12
N GLY A 197 -2.54 -14.48 -52.34
CA GLY A 197 -1.47 -15.35 -52.85
C GLY A 197 -0.14 -14.61 -53.06
N GLU A 198 -0.03 -13.38 -52.56
CA GLU A 198 1.19 -12.59 -52.57
C GLU A 198 1.99 -12.94 -51.31
N THR A 199 2.89 -13.93 -51.43
CA THR A 199 3.92 -14.13 -50.41
C THR A 199 4.90 -12.96 -50.43
N CYS A 200 5.11 -12.37 -49.27
CA CYS A 200 6.09 -11.31 -49.03
C CYS A 200 7.51 -11.72 -49.43
#